data_AF-A0A4P9VGC4-F1
#
_entry.id   AF-A0A4P9VGC4-F1
#
_cell.length_a   1.000
_cell.length_b   1.000
_cell.length_c   1.000
_cell.angle_alpha   90.00
_cell.angle_beta   90.00
_cell.angle_gamma   90.00
#
_symmetry.space_group_name_H-M   'P 1'
#
loop_
_entity.id
_entity.type
_entity.pdbx_description
1 polymer ?
#
loop_
_entity_poly.entity_id
_entity_poly.type
_entity_poly.pdbx_seq_one_letter_code
_entity_poly.pdbx_strand_id
1 'polypeptide(L)'
;MNAQSQARFCLIQKYVNRWLSLPKLSRAILTDKVVTAFFQYHFDQILTDQGITFKDSTCLDCDQAMRVNAQKFFRWLGFYDEQPKSEQKIIALEPAIVAAMPNDLKLAYLNEVYAAAGVYIGTRKGDEPNMPGGENGIRQVAASITKENSEAQIAVIQLGPNPSIEQIRTTYRELKESAGTTLGAIEFIENTFSQVFKKESRQEWAKTAI
;
A
#
# COMPACT_ATOMS: atom_id res chain seq x y z
N MET A 1 -24.42 9.32 8.28
CA MET A 1 -23.18 8.71 7.72
C MET A 1 -23.42 8.47 6.24
N ASN A 2 -22.43 8.73 5.36
CA ASN A 2 -22.63 8.67 3.91
C ASN A 2 -22.29 7.27 3.34
N ALA A 3 -22.80 6.93 2.15
CA ALA A 3 -22.58 5.63 1.50
C ALA A 3 -21.09 5.31 1.26
N GLN A 4 -20.26 6.34 1.13
CA GLN A 4 -18.81 6.23 0.92
C GLN A 4 -18.11 5.64 2.15
N SER A 5 -18.43 6.11 3.35
CA SER A 5 -17.85 5.56 4.60
C SER A 5 -18.19 4.08 4.78
N GLN A 6 -19.43 3.68 4.47
CA GLN A 6 -19.86 2.28 4.57
C GLN A 6 -19.13 1.39 3.56
N ALA A 7 -18.99 1.84 2.31
CA ALA A 7 -18.21 1.12 1.30
C ALA A 7 -16.73 0.97 1.72
N ARG A 8 -16.13 2.04 2.27
CA ARG A 8 -14.74 2.04 2.76
C ARG A 8 -14.53 1.04 3.89
N PHE A 9 -15.44 1.01 4.87
CA PHE A 9 -15.40 0.05 5.98
C PHE A 9 -15.48 -1.40 5.47
N CYS A 10 -16.41 -1.69 4.56
CA CYS A 10 -16.54 -3.04 3.97
C CYS A 10 -15.28 -3.48 3.22
N LEU A 11 -14.61 -2.56 2.51
CA LEU A 11 -13.32 -2.84 1.87
C LEU A 11 -12.24 -3.17 2.90
N ILE A 12 -12.12 -2.40 3.99
CA ILE A 12 -11.16 -2.70 5.06
C ILE A 12 -11.43 -4.10 5.64
N GLN A 13 -12.69 -4.43 5.95
CA GLN A 13 -13.05 -5.76 6.45
C GLN A 13 -12.68 -6.87 5.46
N LYS A 14 -12.96 -6.68 4.16
CA LYS A 14 -12.60 -7.64 3.10
C LYS A 14 -11.10 -7.93 3.10
N TYR A 15 -10.27 -6.89 3.15
CA TYR A 15 -8.81 -7.05 3.09
C TYR A 15 -8.19 -7.53 4.41
N VAL A 16 -8.77 -7.17 5.57
CA VAL A 16 -8.38 -7.78 6.85
C VAL A 16 -8.70 -9.27 6.88
N ASN A 17 -9.86 -9.70 6.35
CA ASN A 17 -10.20 -11.12 6.23
C ASN A 17 -9.24 -11.87 5.29
N ARG A 18 -8.88 -11.28 4.15
CA ARG A 18 -7.85 -11.83 3.26
C ARG A 18 -6.50 -11.93 3.97
N TRP A 19 -6.14 -10.91 4.72
CA TRP A 19 -4.90 -10.92 5.50
C TRP A 19 -4.90 -12.07 6.53
N LEU A 20 -6.01 -12.27 7.26
CA LEU A 20 -6.17 -13.41 8.18
C LEU A 20 -6.13 -14.78 7.51
N SER A 21 -6.42 -14.88 6.20
CA SER A 21 -6.32 -16.14 5.47
C SER A 21 -4.87 -16.54 5.15
N LEU A 22 -3.89 -15.66 5.38
CA LEU A 22 -2.48 -15.98 5.19
C LEU A 22 -1.98 -17.01 6.23
N PRO A 23 -1.06 -17.93 5.85
CA PRO A 23 -0.52 -18.92 6.76
C PRO A 23 0.12 -18.30 8.01
N LYS A 24 -0.07 -18.95 9.16
CA LYS A 24 0.53 -18.57 10.45
C LYS A 24 0.13 -17.18 10.98
N LEU A 25 -0.94 -16.59 10.46
CA LEU A 25 -1.43 -15.31 10.96
C LEU A 25 -2.63 -15.48 11.89
N SER A 26 -2.47 -15.10 13.15
CA SER A 26 -3.57 -15.02 14.11
C SER A 26 -4.11 -13.60 14.21
N ARG A 27 -5.32 -13.44 14.76
CA ARG A 27 -5.91 -12.13 15.10
C ARG A 27 -4.97 -11.30 15.99
N ALA A 28 -4.29 -11.95 16.94
CA ALA A 28 -3.33 -11.29 17.82
C ALA A 28 -2.11 -10.78 17.05
N ILE A 29 -1.50 -11.61 16.21
CA ILE A 29 -0.32 -11.23 15.41
C ILE A 29 -0.66 -10.12 14.40
N LEU A 30 -1.81 -10.23 13.72
CA LEU A 30 -2.26 -9.19 12.80
C LEU A 30 -2.44 -7.86 13.54
N THR A 31 -3.15 -7.88 14.67
CA THR A 31 -3.40 -6.66 15.43
C THR A 31 -2.11 -6.07 15.96
N ASP A 32 -1.17 -6.90 16.42
CA ASP A 32 0.14 -6.44 16.88
C ASP A 32 0.92 -5.69 15.80
N LYS A 33 0.85 -6.15 14.54
CA LYS A 33 1.42 -5.40 13.40
C LYS A 33 0.75 -4.04 13.20
N VAL A 34 -0.58 -3.97 13.32
CA VAL A 34 -1.32 -2.70 13.23
C VAL A 34 -0.97 -1.76 14.39
N VAL A 35 -0.85 -2.28 15.61
CA VAL A 35 -0.48 -1.52 16.81
C VAL A 35 0.96 -1.03 16.73
N THR A 36 1.86 -1.85 16.20
CA THR A 36 3.25 -1.44 15.93
C THR A 36 3.28 -0.25 14.96
N ALA A 37 2.54 -0.34 13.85
CA ALA A 37 2.41 0.79 12.92
C ALA A 37 1.72 2.01 13.56
N PHE A 38 0.73 1.78 14.43
CA PHE A 38 0.03 2.85 15.16
C PHE A 38 1.00 3.71 15.97
N PHE A 39 1.90 3.09 16.73
CA PHE A 39 2.92 3.82 17.50
C PHE A 39 4.09 4.32 16.64
N GLN A 40 4.56 3.51 15.68
CA GLN A 40 5.70 3.86 14.81
C GLN A 40 5.44 5.14 14.01
N TYR A 41 4.20 5.36 13.55
CA TYR A 41 3.81 6.55 12.79
C TYR A 41 3.12 7.61 13.66
N HIS A 42 3.25 7.53 14.99
CA HIS A 42 2.73 8.51 15.96
C HIS A 42 1.22 8.76 15.87
N PHE A 43 0.44 7.77 15.42
CA PHE A 43 -1.01 7.89 15.37
C PHE A 43 -1.65 7.97 16.76
N ASP A 44 -0.95 7.49 17.80
CA ASP A 44 -1.34 7.63 19.20
C ASP A 44 -1.49 9.09 19.64
N GLN A 45 -0.68 9.99 19.08
CA GLN A 45 -0.72 11.42 19.40
C GLN A 45 -1.97 12.13 18.83
N ILE A 46 -2.60 11.55 17.80
CA ILE A 46 -3.71 12.17 17.07
C ILE A 46 -5.03 11.46 17.38
N LEU A 47 -5.00 10.13 17.50
CA LEU A 47 -6.22 9.30 17.58
C LEU A 47 -6.64 9.00 19.02
N THR A 48 -5.80 9.27 20.02
CA THR A 48 -6.16 9.09 21.43
C THR A 48 -7.36 9.96 21.82
N ASP A 49 -7.41 11.20 21.33
CA ASP A 49 -8.53 12.14 21.58
C ASP A 49 -9.86 11.65 20.96
N GLN A 50 -9.79 10.75 19.99
CA GLN A 50 -10.96 10.09 19.37
C GLN A 50 -11.35 8.80 20.10
N GLY A 51 -10.76 8.53 21.27
CA GLY A 51 -10.98 7.31 22.06
C GLY A 51 -10.45 6.05 21.37
N ILE A 52 -9.41 6.19 20.53
CA ILE A 52 -8.68 5.09 19.90
C ILE A 52 -7.34 4.97 20.61
N THR A 53 -7.23 3.95 21.46
CA THR A 53 -6.02 3.69 22.25
C THR A 53 -5.66 2.22 22.17
N PHE A 54 -4.37 1.93 22.20
CA PHE A 54 -3.83 0.58 22.31
C PHE A 54 -2.84 0.51 23.46
N LYS A 55 -2.64 -0.69 24.00
CA LYS A 55 -1.53 -0.96 24.92
C LYS A 55 -0.28 -1.22 24.10
N ASP A 56 0.85 -0.67 24.53
CA ASP A 56 2.13 -1.03 23.94
C ASP A 56 2.44 -2.51 24.23
N SER A 57 2.67 -3.29 23.19
CA SER A 57 2.97 -4.72 23.26
C SER A 57 4.47 -5.02 23.48
N THR A 58 5.33 -4.00 23.62
CA THR A 58 6.75 -4.17 23.94
C THR A 58 7.06 -4.24 25.44
N CYS A 59 6.04 -4.11 26.29
CA CYS A 59 6.18 -4.11 27.75
C CYS A 59 6.19 -5.52 28.38
N LEU A 60 6.43 -5.59 29.70
CA LEU A 60 6.52 -6.83 30.49
C LEU A 60 5.28 -7.75 30.37
N ASP A 61 4.13 -7.20 29.98
CA ASP A 61 2.84 -7.89 29.80
C ASP A 61 2.42 -7.99 28.32
N CYS A 62 3.37 -8.19 27.41
CA CYS A 62 3.16 -8.20 25.96
C CYS A 62 2.01 -9.13 25.51
N ASP A 63 1.94 -10.35 26.04
CA ASP A 63 0.90 -11.33 25.68
C ASP A 63 -0.52 -10.88 26.05
N GLN A 64 -0.65 -10.19 27.18
CA GLN A 64 -1.94 -9.67 27.64
C GLN A 64 -2.31 -8.41 26.85
N ALA A 65 -1.34 -7.54 26.56
CA ALA A 65 -1.52 -6.37 25.71
C ALA A 65 -2.00 -6.78 24.31
N MET A 66 -1.34 -7.75 23.66
CA MET A 66 -1.72 -8.27 22.34
C MET A 66 -3.16 -8.82 22.33
N ARG A 67 -3.54 -9.61 23.34
CA ARG A 67 -4.90 -10.16 23.45
C ARG A 67 -5.97 -9.07 23.59
N VAL A 68 -5.75 -8.11 24.50
CA VAL A 68 -6.68 -7.00 24.72
C VAL A 68 -6.81 -6.12 23.47
N ASN A 69 -5.68 -5.80 22.83
CA ASN A 69 -5.68 -5.02 21.59
C ASN A 69 -6.42 -5.75 20.48
N ALA A 70 -6.19 -7.06 20.31
CA ALA A 70 -6.86 -7.88 19.30
C ALA A 70 -8.38 -7.92 19.52
N GLN A 71 -8.83 -8.18 20.74
CA GLN A 71 -10.26 -8.16 21.07
C GLN A 71 -10.89 -6.80 20.74
N LYS A 72 -10.20 -5.71 21.10
CA LYS A 72 -10.65 -4.33 20.83
C LYS A 72 -10.78 -4.05 19.33
N PHE A 73 -9.74 -4.39 18.56
CA PHE A 73 -9.68 -4.18 17.11
C PHE A 73 -10.73 -5.00 16.36
N PHE A 74 -10.84 -6.30 16.64
CA PHE A 74 -11.79 -7.18 15.97
C PHE A 74 -13.25 -6.92 16.36
N ARG A 75 -13.49 -6.39 17.57
CA ARG A 75 -14.79 -5.82 17.93
C ARG A 75 -15.16 -4.64 17.06
N TRP A 76 -14.26 -3.68 16.87
CA TRP A 76 -14.55 -2.52 16.02
C TRP A 76 -14.80 -2.92 14.56
N LEU A 77 -14.15 -3.99 14.09
CA LEU A 77 -14.41 -4.62 12.80
C LEU A 77 -15.71 -5.44 12.73
N GLY A 78 -16.44 -5.64 13.84
CA GLY A 78 -17.71 -6.37 13.85
C GLY A 78 -17.60 -7.89 13.76
N PHE A 79 -16.52 -8.49 14.28
CA PHE A 79 -16.37 -9.96 14.34
C PHE A 79 -17.07 -10.60 15.55
N TYR A 80 -17.73 -9.81 16.39
CA TYR A 80 -18.45 -10.28 17.56
C TYR A 80 -19.88 -9.73 17.51
N ASP A 81 -20.86 -10.61 17.32
CA ASP A 81 -22.27 -10.22 17.10
C ASP A 81 -22.87 -9.47 18.30
N GLU A 82 -22.39 -9.77 19.51
CA GLU A 82 -22.90 -9.21 20.76
C GLU A 82 -22.28 -7.85 21.13
N GLN A 83 -21.30 -7.35 20.37
CA GLN A 83 -20.61 -6.11 20.69
C GLN A 83 -20.66 -5.11 19.53
N PRO A 84 -20.85 -3.81 19.82
CA PRO A 84 -21.02 -2.82 18.77
C PRO A 84 -19.73 -2.67 17.95
N LYS A 85 -19.85 -2.91 16.64
CA LYS A 85 -18.85 -2.49 15.67
C LYS A 85 -18.70 -0.96 15.68
N SER A 86 -17.56 -0.48 15.21
CA SER A 86 -17.27 0.95 15.21
C SER A 86 -16.59 1.35 13.90
N GLU A 87 -17.40 1.61 12.88
CA GLU A 87 -16.93 1.94 11.53
C GLU A 87 -16.04 3.19 11.53
N GLN A 88 -16.43 4.23 12.28
CA GLN A 88 -15.65 5.46 12.41
C GLN A 88 -14.22 5.20 12.93
N LYS A 89 -14.07 4.34 13.94
CA LYS A 89 -12.76 3.99 14.51
C LYS A 89 -11.91 3.19 13.54
N ILE A 90 -12.52 2.29 12.77
CA ILE A 90 -11.82 1.52 11.74
C ILE A 90 -11.37 2.42 10.58
N ILE A 91 -12.20 3.36 10.15
CA ILE A 91 -11.82 4.34 9.12
C ILE A 91 -10.69 5.25 9.62
N ALA A 92 -10.77 5.74 10.87
CA ALA A 92 -9.70 6.54 11.46
C ALA A 92 -8.38 5.76 11.60
N LEU A 93 -8.46 4.45 11.90
CA LEU A 93 -7.30 3.55 11.99
C LEU A 93 -6.77 3.08 10.63
N GLU A 94 -7.47 3.38 9.54
CA GLU A 94 -7.12 2.89 8.21
C GLU A 94 -5.64 3.13 7.86
N PRO A 95 -5.04 4.31 8.09
CA PRO A 95 -3.63 4.52 7.77
C PRO A 95 -2.68 3.55 8.46
N ALA A 96 -2.93 3.22 9.75
CA ALA A 96 -2.15 2.24 10.49
C ALA A 96 -2.37 0.81 9.97
N ILE A 97 -3.61 0.46 9.61
CA ILE A 97 -3.95 -0.84 9.00
C ILE A 97 -3.21 -1.01 7.67
N VAL A 98 -3.28 0.00 6.81
CA VAL A 98 -2.63 0.03 5.49
C VAL A 98 -1.11 -0.02 5.63
N ALA A 99 -0.53 0.72 6.58
CA ALA A 99 0.91 0.70 6.82
C ALA A 99 1.40 -0.71 7.20
N ALA A 100 0.67 -1.40 8.07
CA ALA A 100 1.01 -2.73 8.57
C ALA A 100 0.72 -3.89 7.59
N MET A 101 -0.17 -3.68 6.63
CA MET A 101 -0.61 -4.70 5.68
C MET A 101 0.52 -5.14 4.73
N PRO A 102 0.62 -6.44 4.37
CA PRO A 102 1.52 -6.93 3.33
C PRO A 102 1.38 -6.15 2.02
N ASN A 103 2.49 -5.92 1.32
CA ASN A 103 2.52 -5.00 0.17
C ASN A 103 1.55 -5.38 -0.95
N ASP A 104 1.39 -6.66 -1.24
CA ASP A 104 0.44 -7.18 -2.22
C ASP A 104 -1.01 -6.85 -1.83
N LEU A 105 -1.39 -7.13 -0.58
CA LEU A 105 -2.72 -6.82 -0.07
C LEU A 105 -2.97 -5.31 0.03
N LYS A 106 -1.94 -4.56 0.43
CA LYS A 106 -1.95 -3.09 0.54
C LYS A 106 -2.23 -2.44 -0.80
N LEU A 107 -1.50 -2.84 -1.84
CA LEU A 107 -1.68 -2.32 -3.20
C LEU A 107 -3.04 -2.71 -3.75
N ALA A 108 -3.48 -3.96 -3.57
CA ALA A 108 -4.79 -4.39 -4.01
C ALA A 108 -5.92 -3.59 -3.32
N TYR A 109 -5.82 -3.40 -2.00
CA TYR A 109 -6.77 -2.58 -1.22
C TYR A 109 -6.82 -1.14 -1.73
N LEU A 110 -5.66 -0.47 -1.83
CA LEU A 110 -5.58 0.92 -2.25
C LEU A 110 -6.07 1.11 -3.69
N ASN A 111 -5.75 0.19 -4.60
CA ASN A 111 -6.26 0.24 -5.96
C ASN A 111 -7.78 0.06 -6.04
N GLU A 112 -8.37 -0.82 -5.22
CA GLU A 112 -9.82 -1.02 -5.20
C GLU A 112 -10.55 0.23 -4.67
N VAL A 113 -9.94 0.93 -3.71
CA VAL A 113 -10.48 2.16 -3.13
C VAL A 113 -10.54 3.29 -4.15
N TYR A 114 -9.46 3.48 -4.89
CA TYR A 114 -9.33 4.59 -5.83
C TYR A 114 -9.71 4.20 -7.27
N ALA A 115 -10.24 2.99 -7.47
CA ALA A 115 -10.66 2.48 -8.76
C ALA A 115 -11.67 3.42 -9.46
N ALA A 116 -12.63 3.95 -8.70
CA ALA A 116 -13.65 4.86 -9.22
C ALA A 116 -13.07 6.20 -9.73
N ALA A 117 -11.89 6.59 -9.24
CA ALA A 117 -11.19 7.79 -9.70
C ALA A 117 -10.31 7.53 -10.93
N GLY A 118 -10.24 6.28 -11.42
CA GLY A 118 -9.36 5.90 -12.54
C GLY A 118 -7.87 5.94 -12.16
N VAL A 119 -7.54 6.03 -10.87
CA VAL A 119 -6.15 6.10 -10.39
C VAL A 119 -5.57 4.70 -10.23
N TYR A 120 -4.27 4.58 -10.44
CA TYR A 120 -3.49 3.42 -10.01
C TYR A 120 -2.52 3.80 -8.92
N ILE A 121 -2.42 2.93 -7.92
CA ILE A 121 -1.46 3.04 -6.83
C ILE A 121 -0.45 1.90 -7.01
N GLY A 122 0.81 2.28 -7.20
CA GLY A 122 1.96 1.38 -7.20
C GLY A 122 2.87 1.69 -6.02
N THR A 123 3.80 0.77 -5.72
CA THR A 123 4.91 1.06 -4.82
C THR A 123 6.04 1.74 -5.58
N ARG A 124 6.66 2.75 -4.97
CA ARG A 124 7.96 3.24 -5.42
C ARG A 124 9.02 2.21 -5.03
N LYS A 125 9.58 1.50 -6.00
CA LYS A 125 10.86 0.79 -5.80
C LYS A 125 11.95 1.85 -5.89
N GLY A 126 12.47 2.30 -4.74
CA GLY A 126 13.28 3.52 -4.66
C GLY A 126 13.58 4.00 -3.23
N ASP A 127 12.60 3.90 -2.34
CA ASP A 127 12.68 4.45 -0.98
C ASP A 127 13.07 3.38 0.07
N GLU A 128 13.93 2.44 -0.29
CA GLU A 128 14.59 1.65 0.75
C GLU A 128 15.49 2.62 1.55
N PRO A 129 15.38 2.69 2.90
CA PRO A 129 16.13 3.64 3.73
C PRO A 129 17.67 3.48 3.66
N ASN A 130 18.16 2.52 2.88
CA ASN A 130 19.57 2.24 2.62
C ASN A 130 19.92 2.26 1.13
N MET A 131 19.17 2.95 0.26
CA MET A 131 19.60 3.11 -1.12
C MET A 131 20.80 4.08 -1.14
N PRO A 132 22.04 3.62 -1.37
CA PRO A 132 23.19 4.50 -1.35
C PRO A 132 23.05 5.45 -2.54
N GLY A 133 22.94 6.75 -2.28
CA GLY A 133 23.05 7.75 -3.33
C GLY A 133 24.37 7.54 -4.07
N GLY A 134 24.30 7.02 -5.30
CA GLY A 134 25.47 6.62 -6.10
C GLY A 134 25.10 5.72 -7.28
N GLU A 135 26.11 5.31 -8.07
CA GLU A 135 25.97 4.49 -9.31
C GLU A 135 25.10 3.23 -9.17
N ASN A 136 24.95 2.71 -7.96
CA ASN A 136 24.10 1.54 -7.67
C ASN A 136 22.60 1.85 -7.82
N GLY A 137 22.16 3.09 -7.61
CA GLY A 137 20.75 3.49 -7.76
C GLY A 137 20.26 3.39 -9.21
N ILE A 138 21.04 3.88 -10.18
CA ILE A 138 20.69 3.82 -11.61
C ILE A 138 20.62 2.36 -12.09
N ARG A 139 21.56 1.51 -11.67
CA ARG A 139 21.57 0.09 -12.03
C ARG A 139 20.35 -0.65 -11.46
N GLN A 140 19.96 -0.35 -10.22
CA GLN A 140 18.76 -0.94 -9.60
C GLN A 140 17.46 -0.45 -10.26
N VAL A 141 17.38 0.83 -10.62
CA VAL A 141 16.27 1.39 -11.39
C VAL A 141 16.18 0.70 -12.75
N ALA A 142 17.29 0.58 -13.48
CA ALA A 142 17.33 -0.10 -14.78
C ALA A 142 16.91 -1.58 -14.67
N ALA A 143 17.38 -2.30 -13.65
CA ALA A 143 16.99 -3.68 -13.40
C ALA A 143 15.48 -3.80 -13.10
N SER A 144 14.93 -2.89 -12.29
CA SER A 144 13.50 -2.86 -11.97
C SER A 144 12.65 -2.57 -13.19
N ILE A 145 12.99 -1.55 -13.99
CA ILE A 145 12.29 -1.26 -15.26
C ILE A 145 12.32 -2.47 -16.18
N THR A 146 13.50 -3.09 -16.34
CA THR A 146 13.67 -4.24 -17.24
C THR A 146 12.78 -5.40 -16.81
N LYS A 147 12.74 -5.72 -15.51
CA LYS A 147 11.92 -6.80 -14.97
C LYS A 147 10.44 -6.54 -15.23
N GLU A 148 9.92 -5.42 -14.75
CA GLU A 148 8.48 -5.13 -14.72
C GLU A 148 7.95 -4.89 -16.15
N ASN A 149 8.73 -4.25 -17.02
CA ASN A 149 8.36 -4.10 -18.43
C ASN A 149 8.35 -5.44 -19.16
N SER A 150 9.29 -6.34 -18.85
CA SER A 150 9.32 -7.66 -19.48
C SER A 150 8.13 -8.51 -19.03
N GLU A 151 7.80 -8.50 -17.74
CA GLU A 151 6.62 -9.20 -17.18
C GLU A 151 5.32 -8.67 -17.82
N ALA A 152 5.17 -7.36 -17.95
CA ALA A 152 4.03 -6.75 -18.64
C ALA A 152 3.95 -7.14 -20.12
N GLN A 153 5.07 -7.12 -20.85
CA GLN A 153 5.11 -7.53 -22.25
C GLN A 153 4.74 -9.01 -22.42
N ILE A 154 5.29 -9.88 -21.58
CA ILE A 154 4.96 -11.32 -21.56
C ILE A 154 3.48 -11.52 -21.28
N ALA A 155 2.91 -10.82 -20.30
CA ALA A 155 1.49 -10.93 -19.96
C ALA A 155 0.58 -10.48 -21.10
N VAL A 156 0.98 -9.47 -21.89
CA VAL A 156 0.25 -9.06 -23.10
C VAL A 156 0.35 -10.14 -24.19
N ILE A 157 1.54 -10.68 -24.43
CA ILE A 157 1.76 -11.75 -25.41
C ILE A 157 0.90 -12.98 -25.06
N GLN A 158 0.77 -13.31 -23.77
CA GLN A 158 0.03 -14.47 -23.29
C GLN A 158 -1.50 -14.34 -23.32
N LEU A 159 -2.06 -13.16 -23.59
CA LEU A 159 -3.52 -13.00 -23.72
C LEU A 159 -4.07 -13.83 -24.89
N GLY A 160 -3.35 -13.89 -26.01
CA GLY A 160 -3.83 -14.55 -27.22
C GLY A 160 -5.16 -13.96 -27.74
N PRO A 161 -5.84 -14.65 -28.67
CA PRO A 161 -7.07 -14.14 -29.30
C PRO A 161 -8.33 -14.27 -28.44
N ASN A 162 -8.37 -15.20 -27.48
CA ASN A 162 -9.54 -15.48 -26.63
C ASN A 162 -9.13 -15.59 -25.15
N PRO A 163 -8.73 -14.49 -24.50
CA PRO A 163 -8.27 -14.53 -23.12
C PRO A 163 -9.42 -14.79 -22.13
N SER A 164 -9.12 -15.54 -21.08
CA SER A 164 -9.99 -15.64 -19.90
C SER A 164 -10.01 -14.34 -19.09
N ILE A 165 -11.05 -14.13 -18.29
CA ILE A 165 -11.18 -12.94 -17.40
C ILE A 165 -9.96 -12.82 -16.46
N GLU A 166 -9.46 -13.93 -15.94
CA GLU A 166 -8.29 -13.92 -15.05
C GLU A 166 -7.00 -13.55 -15.79
N GLN A 167 -6.84 -13.96 -17.05
CA GLN A 167 -5.73 -13.50 -17.89
C GLN A 167 -5.82 -11.99 -18.14
N ILE A 168 -7.01 -11.46 -18.46
CA ILE A 168 -7.22 -10.02 -18.65
C ILE A 168 -6.86 -9.24 -17.38
N ARG A 169 -7.30 -9.70 -16.21
CA ARG A 169 -6.99 -9.06 -14.91
C ARG A 169 -5.50 -9.09 -14.61
N THR A 170 -4.86 -10.22 -14.88
CA THR A 170 -3.42 -10.38 -14.69
C THR A 170 -2.66 -9.42 -15.59
N THR A 171 -2.93 -9.42 -16.90
CA THR A 171 -2.26 -8.51 -17.85
C THR A 171 -2.50 -7.04 -17.50
N TYR A 172 -3.72 -6.68 -17.09
CA TYR A 172 -4.02 -5.32 -16.64
C TYR A 172 -3.19 -4.91 -15.42
N ARG A 173 -3.02 -5.81 -14.44
CA ARG A 173 -2.17 -5.57 -13.26
C ARG A 173 -0.71 -5.38 -13.67
N GLU A 174 -0.15 -6.30 -14.46
CA GLU A 174 1.24 -6.25 -14.91
C GLU A 174 1.56 -4.96 -15.69
N LEU A 175 0.66 -4.54 -16.59
CA LEU A 175 0.80 -3.28 -17.33
C LEU A 175 0.84 -2.06 -16.39
N LYS A 176 0.01 -2.07 -15.34
CA LYS A 176 0.01 -0.97 -14.37
C LYS A 176 1.24 -0.98 -13.48
N GLU A 177 1.75 -2.15 -13.08
CA GLU A 177 3.01 -2.30 -12.35
C GLU A 177 4.20 -1.78 -13.18
N SER A 178 4.26 -2.12 -14.46
CA SER A 178 5.24 -1.57 -15.43
C SER A 178 5.15 -0.04 -15.58
N ALA A 179 3.94 0.50 -15.71
CA ALA A 179 3.72 1.94 -15.79
C ALA A 179 4.17 2.66 -14.50
N GLY A 180 3.81 2.13 -13.33
CA GLY A 180 4.23 2.67 -12.04
C GLY A 180 5.75 2.65 -11.86
N THR A 181 6.41 1.56 -12.25
CA THR A 181 7.87 1.43 -12.20
C THR A 181 8.56 2.43 -13.12
N THR A 182 8.01 2.63 -14.33
CA THR A 182 8.53 3.62 -15.28
C THR A 182 8.39 5.05 -14.75
N LEU A 183 7.24 5.39 -14.15
CA LEU A 183 7.04 6.71 -13.53
C LEU A 183 7.99 6.94 -12.34
N GLY A 184 8.20 5.93 -11.50
CA GLY A 184 9.17 6.00 -10.40
C GLY A 184 10.60 6.22 -10.90
N ALA A 185 10.97 5.59 -12.02
CA ALA A 185 12.26 5.82 -12.66
C ALA A 185 12.42 7.23 -13.22
N ILE A 186 11.36 7.79 -13.83
CA ILE A 186 11.35 9.18 -14.30
C ILE A 186 11.59 10.12 -13.12
N GLU A 187 10.84 9.96 -12.03
CA GLU A 187 11.00 10.78 -10.83
C GLU A 187 12.41 10.64 -10.23
N PHE A 188 12.97 9.43 -10.20
CA PHE A 188 14.35 9.21 -9.76
C PHE A 188 15.35 10.00 -10.60
N ILE A 189 15.22 9.96 -11.94
CA ILE A 189 16.09 10.71 -12.86
C ILE A 189 15.88 12.22 -12.67
N GLU A 190 14.65 12.68 -12.56
CA GLU A 190 14.31 14.09 -12.35
C GLU A 190 14.89 14.63 -11.04
N ASN A 191 14.83 13.86 -9.96
CA ASN A 191 15.40 14.25 -8.66
C ASN A 191 16.94 14.18 -8.66
N THR A 192 17.51 13.10 -9.21
CA THR A 192 18.97 12.89 -9.22
C THR A 192 19.69 13.90 -10.11
N PHE A 193 19.08 14.24 -11.25
CA PHE A 193 19.64 15.18 -12.23
C PHE A 193 18.81 16.46 -12.34
N SER A 194 18.32 16.96 -11.21
CA SER A 194 17.42 18.12 -11.15
C SER A 194 17.89 19.34 -11.94
N GLN A 195 19.21 19.56 -12.03
CA GLN A 195 19.83 20.62 -12.84
C GLN A 195 19.48 20.53 -14.33
N VAL A 196 19.30 19.33 -14.87
CA VAL A 196 18.97 19.07 -16.28
C VAL A 196 17.50 19.38 -16.57
N PHE A 197 16.64 19.23 -15.56
CA PHE A 197 15.19 19.38 -15.71
C PHE A 197 14.67 20.76 -15.32
N LYS A 198 15.57 21.71 -15.00
CA LYS A 198 15.21 23.13 -14.79
C LYS A 198 14.59 23.73 -16.05
N LYS A 199 13.70 24.71 -15.86
CA LYS A 199 12.94 25.37 -16.94
C LYS A 199 13.84 25.95 -18.03
N GLU A 200 15.00 26.47 -17.66
CA GLU A 200 16.02 27.02 -18.57
C GLU A 200 16.62 25.93 -19.48
N SER A 201 16.98 24.77 -18.91
CA SER A 201 17.51 23.62 -19.66
C SER A 201 16.47 22.96 -20.57
N ARG A 202 15.19 22.92 -20.16
CA ARG A 202 14.09 22.41 -21.01
C ARG A 202 13.83 23.30 -22.23
N GLN A 203 14.09 24.61 -22.14
CA GLN A 203 13.97 25.54 -23.27
C GLN A 203 15.07 25.36 -24.32
N GLU A 204 16.26 24.90 -23.92
CA GLU A 204 17.33 24.55 -24.86
C GLU A 204 16.98 23.29 -25.66
N TRP A 205 16.39 22.27 -25.03
CA TRP A 205 15.98 21.04 -25.74
C TRP A 205 14.95 21.28 -26.84
N ALA A 206 14.04 22.24 -26.64
CA ALA A 206 13.05 22.63 -27.63
C ALA A 206 13.66 23.36 -28.85
N LYS A 207 14.85 23.98 -28.69
CA LYS A 207 15.55 24.69 -29.77
C LYS A 207 16.43 23.78 -30.62
N THR A 208 16.93 22.68 -30.04
CA THR A 208 17.82 21.71 -30.72
C THR A 208 17.05 20.60 -31.43
N ALA A 209 15.72 20.55 -31.31
CA ALA A 209 14.86 19.55 -31.94
C ALA A 209 14.36 19.92 -33.36
N ILE A 210 15.01 20.90 -34.01
CA ILE A 210 14.81 21.30 -35.42
C ILE A 210 16.04 20.87 -36.21
#